data_AF-A0A0K1F1C1-F1
#
_entry.id   AF-A0A0K1F1C1-F1
#
_cell.length_a   1.000
_cell.length_b   1.000
_cell.length_c   1.000
_cell.angle_alpha   90.00
_cell.angle_beta   90.00
_cell.angle_gamma   90.00
#
_symmetry.space_group_name_H-M   'P 1'
#
loop_
_entity.id
_entity.type
_entity.pdbx_description
1 polymer ?
#
loop_
_entity_poly.entity_id
_entity_poly.type
_entity_poly.pdbx_seq_one_letter_code
_entity_poly.pdbx_strand_id
1 'polypeptide(L)'
;MVHMGLFGFLGTLQGARKGFGDGTIRIATGINIRELGGFPTAHGKTRYGRFIRSGTTAQVDKADARELYNYGVRRVLDLRGTDEVERSPERLTSLIRVEYLNVPLFDYDITGAGLGRDGDPGGYLTEGIFQMLGNRAAIRDIFTFLAHAPRGSCTLFHCGAGSDRTGLLSLLLLGLAGAERRQIIADYAYSFGYVAEVNAVVFGGSGGAEGLGAVRPDLAVRIKTASTAYDRIVERHGDVRSFLLSCGVRESEVSQVRALLLKRIPPRYRISPEEALVSSTELLHREIPDTESNVRFYVNAYEHPEKVIADLYYMKDKTHDLVARIDASQRDRSFHDHDYVDLLVPEEELGHLYAPVDGKVLPLDQSQDPIFASGQSGRGIVIVPSGNTLYTPAACRVTAQLPSFNAVGLLTQDGIELLVVVGAGAERSDGRGFRQHVWQNDSARRGVPLISWDPTLVPKAAAGQVMLIVTNSSELENVELLESGNVQVGDEIASISP
;
A
#
# COMPACT_ATOMS: atom_id res chain seq x y z
N MET A 1 -1.19 -29.13 47.53
CA MET A 1 -0.68 -27.77 47.77
C MET A 1 0.75 -27.67 47.22
N VAL A 2 0.87 -27.50 45.91
CA VAL A 2 2.10 -27.10 45.20
C VAL A 2 1.64 -26.10 44.14
N HIS A 3 2.40 -25.03 43.92
CA HIS A 3 1.85 -23.80 43.33
C HIS A 3 1.82 -23.72 41.80
N MET A 4 0.89 -22.89 41.34
CA MET A 4 0.87 -22.14 40.07
C MET A 4 2.28 -21.88 39.51
N GLY A 5 2.60 -22.46 38.34
CA GLY A 5 3.98 -22.47 37.83
C GLY A 5 4.17 -22.57 36.31
N LEU A 6 3.19 -22.17 35.48
CA LEU A 6 3.39 -22.13 34.01
C LEU A 6 2.63 -21.04 33.22
N PHE A 7 2.07 -20.03 33.89
CA PHE A 7 1.44 -18.86 33.23
C PHE A 7 2.20 -17.54 33.43
N GLY A 8 3.32 -17.57 34.15
CA GLY A 8 4.07 -16.39 34.61
C GLY A 8 5.05 -15.77 33.62
N PHE A 9 4.79 -15.83 32.30
CA PHE A 9 5.63 -15.14 31.29
C PHE A 9 4.86 -14.56 30.09
N LEU A 10 3.52 -14.41 30.19
CA LEU A 10 2.71 -13.65 29.22
C LEU A 10 2.84 -12.13 29.43
N GLY A 11 4.07 -11.62 29.35
CA GLY A 11 4.38 -10.20 29.46
C GLY A 11 3.92 -9.42 28.23
N THR A 12 2.71 -8.85 28.30
CA THR A 12 2.23 -7.79 27.38
C THR A 12 2.32 -8.12 25.88
N LEU A 13 1.78 -9.27 25.46
CA LEU A 13 1.32 -9.46 24.07
C LEU A 13 0.03 -8.64 23.82
N GLN A 14 0.09 -7.32 23.98
CA GLN A 14 -1.03 -6.43 23.65
C GLN A 14 -1.26 -6.43 22.13
N GLY A 15 -2.51 -6.65 21.74
CA GLY A 15 -2.93 -6.83 20.35
C GLY A 15 -2.93 -5.55 19.51
N ALA A 16 -1.77 -4.92 19.32
CA ALA A 16 -1.60 -3.83 18.37
C ALA A 16 -0.17 -3.71 17.84
N ARG A 17 0.00 -3.93 16.54
CA ARG A 17 1.06 -3.28 15.75
C ARG A 17 0.38 -2.51 14.62
N LYS A 18 0.95 -1.36 14.23
CA LYS A 18 0.61 -0.73 12.97
C LYS A 18 0.84 -1.75 11.84
N GLY A 19 -0.20 -2.04 11.06
CA GLY A 19 0.01 -2.50 9.69
C GLY A 19 0.62 -1.37 8.84
N PHE A 20 1.00 -1.67 7.61
CA PHE A 20 1.43 -0.64 6.65
C PHE A 20 0.22 0.24 6.28
N GLY A 21 0.08 1.37 6.97
CA GLY A 21 -1.10 2.25 6.89
C GLY A 21 -2.22 1.80 7.84
N ASP A 22 -2.66 2.77 8.65
CA ASP A 22 -4.00 3.08 9.21
C ASP A 22 -4.94 1.98 9.78
N GLY A 23 -4.94 0.76 9.25
CA GLY A 23 -5.89 -0.31 9.55
C GLY A 23 -5.74 -1.01 10.92
N THR A 24 -5.50 -0.28 12.01
CA THR A 24 -5.42 -0.89 13.36
C THR A 24 -6.82 -1.17 13.92
N ILE A 25 -7.27 -2.43 13.84
CA ILE A 25 -8.37 -2.90 14.69
C ILE A 25 -7.86 -2.96 16.13
N ARG A 26 -8.38 -2.11 17.01
CA ARG A 26 -7.95 -2.04 18.41
C ARG A 26 -8.85 -2.92 19.26
N ILE A 27 -8.50 -4.20 19.34
CA ILE A 27 -9.15 -5.16 20.22
C ILE A 27 -8.36 -5.30 21.52
N ALA A 28 -8.97 -4.98 22.66
CA ALA A 28 -8.31 -5.03 23.96
C ALA A 28 -8.25 -6.46 24.54
N THR A 29 -9.28 -7.27 24.25
CA THR A 29 -9.46 -8.63 24.75
C THR A 29 -9.44 -9.64 23.61
N GLY A 30 -8.39 -10.47 23.54
CA GLY A 30 -8.22 -11.45 22.48
C GLY A 30 -6.76 -11.89 22.32
N ILE A 31 -6.51 -12.83 21.41
CA ILE A 31 -5.18 -13.43 21.19
C ILE A 31 -4.78 -13.29 19.72
N ASN A 32 -3.56 -12.80 19.46
CA ASN A 32 -2.90 -12.77 18.15
C ASN A 32 -3.75 -12.19 16.98
N ILE A 33 -4.62 -11.20 17.28
CA ILE A 33 -5.53 -10.59 16.29
C ILE A 33 -4.74 -9.72 15.31
N ARG A 34 -4.89 -9.96 14.00
CA ARG A 34 -4.38 -9.10 12.90
C ARG A 34 -5.34 -9.09 11.71
N GLU A 35 -5.36 -8.00 10.98
CA GLU A 35 -6.05 -7.85 9.69
C GLU A 35 -5.09 -8.22 8.54
N LEU A 36 -5.58 -8.89 7.48
CA LEU A 36 -4.77 -9.26 6.30
C LEU A 36 -4.84 -8.25 5.14
N GLY A 37 -5.39 -7.06 5.37
CA GLY A 37 -5.28 -5.90 4.48
C GLY A 37 -3.91 -5.21 4.56
N GLY A 38 -3.56 -4.45 3.52
CA GLY A 38 -2.33 -3.64 3.46
C GLY A 38 -1.07 -4.35 2.97
N PHE A 39 -1.10 -5.66 2.70
CA PHE A 39 0.06 -6.40 2.20
C PHE A 39 0.33 -6.06 0.72
N PRO A 40 1.57 -5.72 0.33
CA PRO A 40 1.90 -5.37 -1.05
C PRO A 40 1.89 -6.60 -1.96
N THR A 41 1.36 -6.42 -3.17
CA THR A 41 1.26 -7.41 -4.25
C THR A 41 1.58 -6.72 -5.59
N ALA A 42 1.80 -7.49 -6.66
CA ALA A 42 1.96 -6.95 -8.02
C ALA A 42 0.70 -6.25 -8.61
N HIS A 43 -0.36 -6.09 -7.80
CA HIS A 43 -1.64 -5.47 -8.16
C HIS A 43 -2.09 -4.42 -7.12
N GLY A 44 -1.13 -3.82 -6.39
CA GLY A 44 -1.38 -2.94 -5.25
C GLY A 44 -1.51 -3.72 -3.94
N LYS A 45 -2.22 -3.17 -2.95
CA LYS A 45 -2.31 -3.74 -1.59
C LYS A 45 -3.53 -4.65 -1.39
N THR A 46 -3.43 -5.65 -0.52
CA THR A 46 -4.58 -6.45 -0.09
C THR A 46 -5.61 -5.59 0.64
N ARG A 47 -6.89 -5.98 0.56
CA ARG A 47 -8.03 -5.20 1.05
C ARG A 47 -8.28 -5.39 2.54
N TYR A 48 -8.33 -4.28 3.25
CA TYR A 48 -8.91 -4.19 4.59
C TYR A 48 -10.41 -4.58 4.62
N GLY A 49 -10.87 -5.05 5.78
CA GLY A 49 -12.25 -5.40 6.03
C GLY A 49 -12.67 -6.70 5.31
N ARG A 50 -11.74 -7.65 5.15
CA ARG A 50 -11.99 -8.92 4.44
C ARG A 50 -11.65 -10.15 5.25
N PHE A 51 -10.44 -10.21 5.80
CA PHE A 51 -9.94 -11.37 6.52
C PHE A 51 -9.14 -10.95 7.75
N ILE A 52 -9.69 -11.25 8.93
CA ILE A 52 -9.00 -11.10 10.21
C ILE A 52 -8.50 -12.47 10.64
N ARG A 53 -7.21 -12.56 10.99
CA ARG A 53 -6.64 -13.72 11.67
C ARG A 53 -6.67 -13.52 13.19
N SER A 54 -6.96 -14.56 13.97
CA SER A 54 -6.81 -14.54 15.43
C SER A 54 -6.50 -15.90 16.05
N GLY A 55 -6.25 -15.91 17.36
CA GLY A 55 -6.47 -17.06 18.24
C GLY A 55 -7.91 -17.12 18.74
N THR A 56 -8.17 -17.98 19.73
CA THR A 56 -9.51 -18.23 20.24
C THR A 56 -10.20 -16.97 20.75
N THR A 57 -11.48 -16.85 20.39
CA THR A 57 -12.34 -15.74 20.80
C THR A 57 -12.81 -15.85 22.26
N ALA A 58 -12.49 -16.95 22.96
CA ALA A 58 -13.00 -17.28 24.29
C ALA A 58 -12.78 -16.19 25.36
N GLN A 59 -11.81 -15.29 25.16
CA GLN A 59 -11.53 -14.13 26.03
C GLN A 59 -12.15 -12.80 25.54
N VAL A 60 -12.68 -12.73 24.32
CA VAL A 60 -13.23 -11.51 23.72
C VAL A 60 -14.48 -11.06 24.48
N ASP A 61 -14.48 -9.83 24.97
CA ASP A 61 -15.60 -9.26 25.72
C ASP A 61 -16.70 -8.69 24.80
N LYS A 62 -17.76 -8.13 25.40
CA LYS A 62 -18.92 -7.62 24.67
C LYS A 62 -18.65 -6.29 23.95
N ALA A 63 -17.67 -5.50 24.40
CA ALA A 63 -17.26 -4.27 23.72
C ALA A 63 -16.39 -4.62 22.51
N ASP A 64 -15.37 -5.46 22.69
CA ASP A 64 -14.49 -5.88 21.60
C ASP A 64 -15.22 -6.71 20.53
N ALA A 65 -16.15 -7.59 20.92
CA ALA A 65 -17.04 -8.26 19.96
C ALA A 65 -17.88 -7.25 19.18
N ARG A 66 -18.35 -6.18 19.81
CA ARG A 66 -19.06 -5.10 19.12
C ARG A 66 -18.15 -4.35 18.16
N GLU A 67 -16.89 -4.09 18.50
CA GLU A 67 -15.94 -3.46 17.57
C GLU A 67 -15.58 -4.35 16.37
N LEU A 68 -15.41 -5.67 16.57
CA LEU A 68 -15.32 -6.62 15.46
C LEU A 68 -16.55 -6.55 14.54
N TYR A 69 -17.76 -6.45 15.12
CA TYR A 69 -18.99 -6.30 14.35
C TYR A 69 -19.13 -4.92 13.68
N ASN A 70 -18.68 -3.83 14.30
CA ASN A 70 -18.63 -2.50 13.70
C ASN A 70 -17.67 -2.48 12.49
N TYR A 71 -16.49 -3.09 12.63
CA TYR A 71 -15.48 -3.26 11.57
C TYR A 71 -15.97 -4.12 10.39
N GLY A 72 -17.02 -4.91 10.59
CA GLY A 72 -17.69 -5.66 9.52
C GLY A 72 -17.56 -7.18 9.62
N VAL A 73 -17.08 -7.75 10.73
CA VAL A 73 -17.08 -9.20 10.95
C VAL A 73 -18.52 -9.71 10.95
N ARG A 74 -18.85 -10.55 9.97
CA ARG A 74 -20.16 -11.22 9.85
C ARG A 74 -20.02 -12.74 9.79
N ARG A 75 -18.79 -13.25 9.79
CA ARG A 75 -18.48 -14.67 9.64
C ARG A 75 -17.30 -15.05 10.52
N VAL A 76 -17.35 -16.24 11.11
CA VAL A 76 -16.27 -16.83 11.90
C VAL A 76 -15.95 -18.22 11.33
N LEU A 77 -14.68 -18.43 10.97
CA LEU A 77 -14.13 -19.71 10.53
C LEU A 77 -13.18 -20.26 11.59
N ASP A 78 -13.59 -21.34 12.24
CA ASP A 78 -12.87 -21.96 13.35
C ASP A 78 -12.09 -23.18 12.86
N LEU A 79 -10.76 -23.07 12.86
CA LEU A 79 -9.83 -24.09 12.36
C LEU A 79 -9.45 -25.15 13.41
N ARG A 80 -10.03 -25.06 14.61
CA ARG A 80 -9.79 -25.97 15.73
C ARG A 80 -10.33 -27.37 15.46
N GLY A 81 -9.76 -28.36 16.14
CA GLY A 81 -10.30 -29.72 16.14
C GLY A 81 -11.58 -29.81 16.97
N THR A 82 -12.40 -30.85 16.75
CA THR A 82 -13.72 -30.98 17.42
C THR A 82 -13.59 -30.92 18.94
N ASP A 83 -12.63 -31.64 19.51
CA ASP A 83 -12.27 -31.63 20.93
C ASP A 83 -11.98 -30.23 21.49
N GLU A 84 -11.31 -29.36 20.73
CA GLU A 84 -10.99 -27.99 21.17
C GLU A 84 -12.22 -27.07 21.13
N VAL A 85 -13.20 -27.37 20.27
CA VAL A 85 -14.48 -26.64 20.18
C VAL A 85 -15.43 -27.09 21.28
N GLU A 86 -15.55 -28.39 21.54
CA GLU A 86 -16.38 -28.92 22.65
C GLU A 86 -15.92 -28.39 24.01
N ARG A 87 -14.61 -28.40 24.27
CA ARG A 87 -14.02 -27.88 25.52
C ARG A 87 -14.09 -26.36 25.63
N SER A 88 -14.26 -25.63 24.53
CA SER A 88 -14.27 -24.16 24.49
C SER A 88 -15.10 -23.65 23.29
N PRO A 89 -16.44 -23.60 23.38
CA PRO A 89 -17.30 -23.20 22.28
C PRO A 89 -17.02 -21.77 21.77
N GLU A 90 -17.32 -21.52 20.49
CA GLU A 90 -17.04 -20.23 19.85
C GLU A 90 -17.88 -19.09 20.43
N ARG A 91 -17.20 -18.11 21.03
CA ARG A 91 -17.80 -17.09 21.89
C ARG A 91 -18.52 -15.98 21.12
N LEU A 92 -18.05 -15.57 19.94
CA LEU A 92 -18.65 -14.47 19.19
C LEU A 92 -20.10 -14.77 18.77
N THR A 93 -20.46 -16.04 18.53
CA THR A 93 -21.85 -16.45 18.22
C THR A 93 -22.86 -16.03 19.30
N SER A 94 -22.41 -15.93 20.56
CA SER A 94 -23.24 -15.51 21.70
C SER A 94 -23.28 -13.99 21.93
N LEU A 95 -22.35 -13.25 21.32
CA LEU A 95 -22.16 -11.81 21.54
C LEU A 95 -22.63 -10.95 20.35
N ILE A 96 -22.48 -11.45 19.12
CA ILE A 96 -22.75 -10.73 17.87
C ILE A 96 -23.33 -11.65 16.80
N ARG A 97 -24.06 -11.08 15.83
CA ARG A 97 -24.63 -11.85 14.71
C ARG A 97 -23.56 -12.22 13.70
N VAL A 98 -23.03 -13.44 13.80
CA VAL A 98 -22.09 -14.03 12.84
C VAL A 98 -22.59 -15.37 12.30
N GLU A 99 -22.29 -15.64 11.04
CA GLU A 99 -22.28 -16.99 10.46
C GLU A 99 -21.07 -17.75 11.02
N TYR A 100 -21.25 -18.99 11.48
CA TYR A 100 -20.18 -19.80 12.06
C TYR A 100 -19.97 -21.08 11.25
N LEU A 101 -18.71 -21.41 10.98
CA LEU A 101 -18.32 -22.73 10.51
C LEU A 101 -17.03 -23.18 11.23
N ASN A 102 -17.06 -24.38 11.80
CA ASN A 102 -15.85 -25.10 12.18
C ASN A 102 -15.40 -25.98 11.00
N VAL A 103 -14.13 -25.90 10.63
CA VAL A 103 -13.47 -26.82 9.70
C VAL A 103 -12.13 -27.21 10.31
N PRO A 104 -12.02 -28.38 10.98
CA PRO A 104 -10.76 -28.86 11.52
C PRO A 104 -9.66 -28.96 10.44
N LEU A 105 -8.73 -28.00 10.46
CA LEU A 105 -7.56 -28.03 9.56
C LEU A 105 -6.54 -29.08 10.04
N PHE A 106 -6.53 -29.35 11.35
CA PHE A 106 -5.78 -30.43 11.98
C PHE A 106 -6.57 -30.95 13.18
N ASP A 107 -6.98 -32.21 13.12
CA ASP A 107 -7.39 -33.02 14.27
C ASP A 107 -6.22 -33.87 14.72
N TYR A 108 -6.06 -34.02 16.02
CA TYR A 108 -4.95 -34.77 16.62
C TYR A 108 -5.43 -36.20 16.91
N ASP A 109 -5.07 -37.18 16.07
CA ASP A 109 -5.29 -38.58 16.41
C ASP A 109 -4.29 -39.01 17.49
N ILE A 110 -4.71 -38.88 18.75
CA ILE A 110 -3.91 -39.23 19.93
C ILE A 110 -3.77 -40.77 20.09
N THR A 111 -4.39 -41.57 19.21
CA THR A 111 -4.27 -43.04 19.19
C THR A 111 -3.28 -43.55 18.14
N GLY A 112 -2.90 -42.72 17.17
CA GLY A 112 -2.09 -43.08 16.00
C GLY A 112 -0.61 -42.66 16.04
N ALA A 113 0.27 -43.54 16.53
CA ALA A 113 1.69 -43.64 16.15
C ALA A 113 2.61 -42.38 16.23
N GLY A 114 2.97 -41.99 17.46
CA GLY A 114 4.39 -41.69 17.81
C GLY A 114 5.13 -40.56 17.08
N LEU A 115 4.73 -39.30 17.31
CA LEU A 115 5.56 -38.13 16.99
C LEU A 115 6.51 -37.80 18.15
N GLY A 116 7.72 -38.34 18.09
CA GLY A 116 8.73 -38.20 19.15
C GLY A 116 9.97 -39.07 18.92
N ARG A 117 10.60 -38.94 17.74
CA ARG A 117 11.89 -39.60 17.44
C ARG A 117 13.01 -38.57 17.42
N ASP A 118 13.87 -38.69 18.41
CA ASP A 118 15.29 -38.32 18.50
C ASP A 118 15.83 -37.28 17.49
N GLY A 119 16.18 -36.09 18.00
CA GLY A 119 17.26 -35.27 17.44
C GLY A 119 16.89 -34.03 16.61
N ASP A 120 15.66 -33.88 16.11
CA ASP A 120 15.26 -32.71 15.29
C ASP A 120 14.12 -31.86 15.92
N PRO A 121 14.45 -30.75 16.60
CA PRO A 121 13.47 -29.79 17.12
C PRO A 121 12.68 -28.98 16.07
N GLY A 122 13.03 -29.05 14.78
CA GLY A 122 12.29 -28.40 13.68
C GLY A 122 11.42 -29.37 12.87
N GLY A 123 11.79 -30.64 12.83
CA GLY A 123 11.12 -31.69 12.04
C GLY A 123 9.63 -31.82 12.37
N TYR A 124 9.27 -31.93 13.66
CA TYR A 124 7.87 -32.15 14.07
C TYR A 124 6.94 -30.97 13.72
N LEU A 125 7.43 -29.74 13.72
CA LEU A 125 6.66 -28.55 13.32
C LEU A 125 6.43 -28.54 11.81
N THR A 126 7.48 -28.87 11.05
CA THR A 126 7.46 -28.89 9.58
C THR A 126 6.55 -30.03 9.07
N GLU A 127 6.63 -31.20 9.70
CA GLU A 127 5.73 -32.33 9.46
C GLU A 127 4.27 -31.98 9.81
N GLY A 128 4.01 -31.36 10.96
CA GLY A 128 2.67 -30.91 11.32
C GLY A 128 2.04 -29.95 10.29
N ILE A 129 2.82 -29.02 9.72
CA ILE A 129 2.34 -28.17 8.62
C ILE A 129 2.12 -28.97 7.33
N PHE A 130 2.97 -29.97 7.01
CA PHE A 130 2.72 -30.82 5.85
C PHE A 130 1.49 -31.73 6.01
N GLN A 131 1.15 -32.15 7.23
CA GLN A 131 -0.10 -32.87 7.50
C GLN A 131 -1.32 -31.94 7.37
N MET A 132 -1.24 -30.69 7.84
CA MET A 132 -2.26 -29.66 7.57
C MET A 132 -2.45 -29.41 6.07
N LEU A 133 -1.37 -29.29 5.29
CA LEU A 133 -1.41 -29.18 3.83
C LEU A 133 -1.89 -30.48 3.14
N GLY A 134 -1.73 -31.62 3.81
CA GLY A 134 -2.26 -32.93 3.42
C GLY A 134 -3.78 -33.04 3.59
N ASN A 135 -4.39 -32.26 4.51
CA ASN A 135 -5.82 -32.20 4.74
C ASN A 135 -6.56 -31.40 3.64
N ARG A 136 -6.52 -31.95 2.41
CA ARG A 136 -7.10 -31.34 1.20
C ARG A 136 -8.60 -31.12 1.32
N ALA A 137 -9.31 -31.98 2.06
CA ALA A 137 -10.74 -31.83 2.33
C ALA A 137 -11.03 -30.56 3.15
N ALA A 138 -10.35 -30.37 4.28
CA ALA A 138 -10.49 -29.14 5.06
C ALA A 138 -10.09 -27.89 4.24
N ILE A 139 -9.01 -27.95 3.46
CA ILE A 139 -8.60 -26.83 2.60
C ILE A 139 -9.67 -26.51 1.55
N ARG A 140 -10.26 -27.52 0.91
CA ARG A 140 -11.41 -27.36 0.00
C ARG A 140 -12.57 -26.66 0.69
N ASP A 141 -12.97 -27.14 1.87
CA ASP A 141 -14.18 -26.69 2.56
C ASP A 141 -13.98 -25.30 3.19
N ILE A 142 -12.76 -24.99 3.65
CA ILE A 142 -12.31 -23.64 4.03
C ILE A 142 -12.45 -22.68 2.84
N PHE A 143 -11.83 -22.96 1.69
CA PHE A 143 -11.86 -22.02 0.56
C PHE A 143 -13.26 -21.95 -0.09
N THR A 144 -14.04 -23.03 -0.03
CA THR A 144 -15.49 -23.03 -0.33
C THR A 144 -16.22 -22.05 0.58
N PHE A 145 -16.03 -22.14 1.90
CA PHE A 145 -16.66 -21.20 2.85
C PHE A 145 -16.25 -19.76 2.55
N LEU A 146 -14.95 -19.48 2.41
CA LEU A 146 -14.42 -18.13 2.19
C LEU A 146 -14.91 -17.52 0.86
N ALA A 147 -15.06 -18.31 -0.20
CA ALA A 147 -15.56 -17.84 -1.49
C ALA A 147 -17.01 -17.29 -1.40
N HIS A 148 -17.87 -17.96 -0.64
CA HIS A 148 -19.29 -17.60 -0.50
C HIS A 148 -19.55 -16.47 0.51
N ALA A 149 -18.52 -15.73 0.95
CA ALA A 149 -18.68 -14.59 1.83
C ALA A 149 -19.62 -13.51 1.25
N PRO A 150 -20.68 -13.10 1.96
CA PRO A 150 -21.59 -12.04 1.50
C PRO A 150 -20.87 -10.72 1.22
N ARG A 151 -21.36 -9.96 0.23
CA ARG A 151 -20.80 -8.65 -0.12
C ARG A 151 -20.70 -7.74 1.11
N GLY A 152 -19.54 -7.12 1.28
CA GLY A 152 -19.24 -6.24 2.41
C GLY A 152 -18.69 -6.96 3.64
N SER A 153 -18.97 -8.25 3.85
CA SER A 153 -18.52 -8.97 5.06
C SER A 153 -16.99 -9.10 5.19
N CYS A 154 -16.51 -9.02 6.43
CA CYS A 154 -15.24 -9.56 6.85
C CYS A 154 -15.45 -10.94 7.49
N THR A 155 -14.52 -11.86 7.24
CA THR A 155 -14.44 -13.16 7.92
C THR A 155 -13.29 -13.12 8.93
N LEU A 156 -13.61 -13.33 10.20
CA LEU A 156 -12.59 -13.67 11.20
C LEU A 156 -12.30 -15.16 11.11
N PHE A 157 -11.04 -15.56 11.11
CA PHE A 157 -10.64 -16.96 11.13
C PHE A 157 -9.56 -17.22 12.19
N HIS A 158 -9.66 -18.35 12.88
CA HIS A 158 -8.85 -18.60 14.07
C HIS A 158 -8.56 -20.06 14.35
N CYS A 159 -7.67 -20.30 15.32
CA CYS A 159 -7.51 -21.59 15.97
C CYS A 159 -7.41 -21.38 17.50
N GLY A 160 -6.77 -22.27 18.25
CA GLY A 160 -6.47 -22.06 19.68
C GLY A 160 -5.60 -20.82 19.94
N ALA A 161 -4.30 -20.87 19.62
CA ALA A 161 -3.36 -19.77 19.85
C ALA A 161 -3.33 -18.72 18.70
N GLY A 162 -3.90 -19.04 17.54
CA GLY A 162 -3.85 -18.17 16.36
C GLY A 162 -2.51 -18.18 15.63
N SER A 163 -1.62 -19.12 15.96
CA SER A 163 -0.25 -19.22 15.48
C SER A 163 -0.15 -20.00 14.17
N ASP A 164 -0.21 -21.34 14.23
CA ASP A 164 0.25 -22.23 13.16
C ASP A 164 -0.86 -22.54 12.14
N ARG A 165 -1.99 -23.15 12.55
CA ARG A 165 -3.16 -23.39 11.67
C ARG A 165 -3.66 -22.09 11.01
N THR A 166 -3.82 -21.04 11.83
CA THR A 166 -4.17 -19.68 11.37
C THR A 166 -3.06 -19.09 10.49
N GLY A 167 -1.79 -19.26 10.84
CA GLY A 167 -0.67 -18.77 10.05
C GLY A 167 -0.58 -19.43 8.68
N LEU A 168 -0.91 -20.72 8.59
CA LEU A 168 -0.97 -21.47 7.34
C LEU A 168 -2.09 -20.99 6.43
N LEU A 169 -3.30 -20.75 6.97
CA LEU A 169 -4.37 -20.14 6.18
C LEU A 169 -4.04 -18.69 5.76
N SER A 170 -3.37 -17.93 6.62
CA SER A 170 -2.87 -16.58 6.28
C SER A 170 -1.84 -16.64 5.14
N LEU A 171 -0.91 -17.61 5.19
CA LEU A 171 0.08 -17.89 4.16
C LEU A 171 -0.57 -18.28 2.82
N LEU A 172 -1.58 -19.13 2.84
CA LEU A 172 -2.33 -19.52 1.65
C LEU A 172 -3.14 -18.35 1.07
N LEU A 173 -3.74 -17.50 1.91
CA LEU A 173 -4.49 -16.31 1.47
C LEU A 173 -3.56 -15.25 0.87
N LEU A 174 -2.47 -14.88 1.55
CA LEU A 174 -1.52 -13.90 1.04
C LEU A 174 -0.76 -14.42 -0.20
N GLY A 175 -0.43 -15.71 -0.26
CA GLY A 175 0.12 -16.34 -1.46
C GLY A 175 -0.86 -16.36 -2.63
N LEU A 176 -2.16 -16.63 -2.38
CA LEU A 176 -3.21 -16.52 -3.40
C LEU A 176 -3.44 -15.07 -3.87
N ALA A 177 -3.21 -14.06 -3.02
CA ALA A 177 -3.20 -12.66 -3.43
C ALA A 177 -1.99 -12.32 -4.32
N GLY A 178 -0.89 -13.07 -4.24
CA GLY A 178 0.38 -12.72 -4.87
C GLY A 178 1.17 -11.69 -4.05
N ALA A 179 1.10 -11.77 -2.72
CA ALA A 179 1.92 -10.96 -1.83
C ALA A 179 3.39 -11.40 -1.86
N GLU A 180 4.30 -10.47 -1.57
CA GLU A 180 5.74 -10.75 -1.52
C GLU A 180 6.06 -11.83 -0.46
N ARG A 181 6.81 -12.88 -0.85
CA ARG A 181 7.20 -14.01 0.02
C ARG A 181 7.72 -13.58 1.40
N ARG A 182 8.58 -12.55 1.48
CA ARG A 182 9.11 -12.06 2.76
C ARG A 182 8.00 -11.54 3.69
N GLN A 183 7.01 -10.81 3.19
CA GLN A 183 5.84 -10.36 3.97
C GLN A 183 5.00 -11.53 4.48
N ILE A 184 4.85 -12.57 3.66
CA ILE A 184 4.12 -13.80 4.03
C ILE A 184 4.79 -14.51 5.21
N ILE A 185 6.11 -14.68 5.15
CA ILE A 185 6.88 -15.29 6.25
C ILE A 185 6.91 -14.39 7.49
N ALA A 186 6.95 -13.07 7.32
CA ALA A 186 6.88 -12.11 8.42
C ALA A 186 5.55 -12.20 9.20
N ASP A 187 4.39 -12.23 8.52
CA ASP A 187 3.09 -12.38 9.20
C ASP A 187 2.96 -13.71 9.96
N TYR A 188 3.55 -14.79 9.44
CA TYR A 188 3.65 -16.03 10.21
C TYR A 188 4.46 -15.80 11.50
N ALA A 189 5.68 -15.28 11.35
CA ALA A 189 6.67 -15.10 12.41
C ALA A 189 6.28 -14.10 13.51
N TYR A 190 5.47 -13.07 13.21
CA TYR A 190 4.90 -12.15 14.21
C TYR A 190 4.02 -12.84 15.28
N SER A 191 3.67 -14.12 15.08
CA SER A 191 2.96 -14.93 16.09
C SER A 191 3.89 -15.54 17.15
N PHE A 192 5.22 -15.39 17.01
CA PHE A 192 6.25 -16.01 17.86
C PHE A 192 7.39 -15.06 18.23
N GLY A 193 7.58 -13.96 17.50
CA GLY A 193 8.66 -12.99 17.69
C GLY A 193 8.16 -11.56 17.77
N TYR A 194 8.92 -10.72 18.49
CA TYR A 194 8.67 -9.28 18.48
C TYR A 194 8.91 -8.73 17.07
N VAL A 195 8.09 -7.78 16.61
CA VAL A 195 8.18 -7.32 15.21
C VAL A 195 9.55 -6.68 14.89
N ALA A 196 10.27 -6.11 15.86
CA ALA A 196 11.65 -5.66 15.62
C ALA A 196 12.62 -6.83 15.36
N GLU A 197 12.48 -7.91 16.14
CA GLU A 197 13.24 -9.16 15.99
C GLU A 197 12.94 -9.83 14.65
N VAL A 198 11.65 -9.99 14.30
CA VAL A 198 11.21 -10.57 13.02
C VAL A 198 11.67 -9.72 11.84
N ASN A 199 11.55 -8.40 11.90
CA ASN A 199 11.94 -7.53 10.79
C ASN A 199 13.44 -7.60 10.50
N ALA A 200 14.28 -7.65 11.53
CA ALA A 200 15.73 -7.78 11.37
C ALA A 200 16.11 -9.10 10.66
N VAL A 201 15.37 -10.18 10.89
CA VAL A 201 15.65 -11.50 10.28
C VAL A 201 15.06 -11.65 8.88
N VAL A 202 13.89 -11.06 8.61
CA VAL A 202 13.15 -11.27 7.35
C VAL A 202 13.42 -10.17 6.31
N PHE A 203 13.80 -8.97 6.74
CA PHE A 203 14.08 -7.82 5.87
C PHE A 203 15.48 -7.21 6.06
N GLY A 204 16.20 -7.57 7.13
CA GLY A 204 17.59 -7.13 7.31
C GLY A 204 18.52 -7.80 6.30
N GLY A 205 19.23 -6.99 5.51
CA GLY A 205 20.31 -7.47 4.66
C GLY A 205 21.55 -7.89 5.47
N SER A 206 22.47 -8.62 4.84
CA SER A 206 23.61 -9.29 5.49
C SER A 206 24.59 -8.39 6.26
N GLY A 207 24.48 -7.07 6.15
CA GLY A 207 25.27 -6.08 6.92
C GLY A 207 24.54 -5.46 8.12
N GLY A 208 23.26 -5.77 8.36
CA GLY A 208 22.44 -5.12 9.41
C GLY A 208 22.56 -5.72 10.81
N ALA A 209 23.50 -6.64 11.06
CA ALA A 209 23.57 -7.43 12.29
C ALA A 209 24.33 -6.76 13.45
N GLU A 210 24.99 -5.62 13.23
CA GLU A 210 25.75 -4.89 14.26
C GLU A 210 24.84 -4.05 15.18
N GLY A 211 24.04 -4.73 16.01
CA GLY A 211 23.23 -4.07 17.05
C GLY A 211 22.08 -4.89 17.64
N LEU A 212 21.66 -5.97 16.97
CA LEU A 212 20.65 -6.89 17.47
C LEU A 212 21.30 -8.25 17.76
N GLY A 213 21.13 -8.74 18.99
CA GLY A 213 21.68 -10.02 19.42
C GLY A 213 21.14 -11.21 18.61
N ALA A 214 21.87 -12.32 18.66
CA ALA A 214 21.55 -13.53 17.89
C ALA A 214 20.07 -13.94 18.03
N VAL A 215 19.43 -14.19 16.88
CA VAL A 215 18.02 -14.57 16.76
C VAL A 215 17.68 -15.71 17.71
N ARG A 216 16.58 -15.60 18.46
CA ARG A 216 16.15 -16.70 19.33
C ARG A 216 15.92 -17.98 18.51
N PRO A 217 16.50 -19.13 18.90
CA PRO A 217 16.43 -20.35 18.10
C PRO A 217 15.01 -20.82 17.77
N ASP A 218 14.05 -20.61 18.66
CA ASP A 218 12.64 -20.95 18.42
C ASP A 218 12.04 -20.13 17.26
N LEU A 219 12.34 -18.83 17.19
CA LEU A 219 11.87 -17.96 16.12
C LEU A 219 12.54 -18.31 14.79
N ALA A 220 13.85 -18.58 14.79
CA ALA A 220 14.58 -19.01 13.61
C ALA A 220 14.00 -20.32 13.03
N VAL A 221 13.64 -21.28 13.89
CA VAL A 221 12.94 -22.52 13.49
C VAL A 221 11.55 -22.22 12.91
N ARG A 222 10.75 -21.32 13.49
CA ARG A 222 9.42 -20.95 12.96
C ARG A 222 9.52 -20.27 11.59
N ILE A 223 10.48 -19.35 11.40
CA ILE A 223 10.76 -18.67 10.12
C ILE A 223 11.18 -19.69 9.05
N LYS A 224 12.09 -20.62 9.39
CA LYS A 224 12.51 -21.71 8.49
C LYS A 224 11.33 -22.62 8.13
N THR A 225 10.54 -23.04 9.11
CA THR A 225 9.39 -23.94 8.92
C THR A 225 8.34 -23.34 7.99
N ALA A 226 7.98 -22.06 8.20
CA ALA A 226 7.05 -21.35 7.31
C ALA A 226 7.61 -21.13 5.91
N SER A 227 8.92 -20.84 5.79
CA SER A 227 9.63 -20.74 4.51
C SER A 227 9.54 -22.06 3.75
N THR A 228 9.99 -23.17 4.34
CA THR A 228 9.97 -24.50 3.72
C THR A 228 8.56 -24.98 3.38
N ALA A 229 7.53 -24.57 4.15
CA ALA A 229 6.13 -24.85 3.81
C ALA A 229 5.67 -24.08 2.55
N TYR A 230 5.99 -22.79 2.44
CA TYR A 230 5.69 -21.97 1.26
C TYR A 230 6.45 -22.44 0.02
N ASP A 231 7.76 -22.67 0.17
CA ASP A 231 8.65 -23.07 -0.91
C ASP A 231 8.20 -24.42 -1.51
N ARG A 232 7.88 -25.41 -0.67
CA ARG A 232 7.41 -26.72 -1.15
C ARG A 232 6.04 -26.68 -1.84
N ILE A 233 5.21 -25.67 -1.55
CA ILE A 233 3.99 -25.42 -2.33
C ILE A 233 4.36 -24.94 -3.73
N VAL A 234 5.24 -23.94 -3.84
CA VAL A 234 5.72 -23.37 -5.11
C VAL A 234 6.46 -24.41 -5.95
N GLU A 235 7.41 -25.16 -5.36
CA GLU A 235 8.19 -26.21 -6.03
C GLU A 235 7.30 -27.33 -6.61
N ARG A 236 6.27 -27.75 -5.87
CA ARG A 236 5.45 -28.91 -6.24
C ARG A 236 4.24 -28.55 -7.11
N HIS A 237 3.74 -27.33 -7.02
CA HIS A 237 2.49 -26.91 -7.68
C HIS A 237 2.64 -25.67 -8.58
N GLY A 238 3.82 -25.03 -8.62
CA GLY A 238 4.05 -23.77 -9.33
C GLY A 238 3.60 -22.55 -8.52
N ASP A 239 2.33 -22.53 -8.08
CA ASP A 239 1.80 -21.46 -7.24
C ASP A 239 0.72 -21.95 -6.25
N VAL A 240 0.33 -21.06 -5.33
CA VAL A 240 -0.70 -21.36 -4.32
C VAL A 240 -2.09 -21.59 -4.95
N ARG A 241 -2.41 -20.92 -6.07
CA ARG A 241 -3.65 -21.19 -6.82
C ARG A 241 -3.70 -22.64 -7.28
N SER A 242 -2.64 -23.13 -7.90
CA SER A 242 -2.54 -24.49 -8.44
C SER A 242 -2.49 -25.56 -7.34
N PHE A 243 -1.92 -25.22 -6.17
CA PHE A 243 -2.07 -26.03 -4.97
C PHE A 243 -3.54 -26.16 -4.53
N LEU A 244 -4.27 -25.05 -4.41
CA LEU A 244 -5.69 -25.03 -4.01
C LEU A 244 -6.58 -25.80 -5.00
N LEU A 245 -6.33 -25.65 -6.31
CA LEU A 245 -6.98 -26.47 -7.34
C LEU A 245 -6.68 -27.97 -7.15
N SER A 246 -5.45 -28.34 -6.77
CA SER A 246 -5.09 -29.73 -6.44
C SER A 246 -5.71 -30.25 -5.14
N CYS A 247 -6.19 -29.36 -4.25
CA CYS A 247 -7.02 -29.72 -3.11
C CYS A 247 -8.50 -29.96 -3.48
N GLY A 248 -8.90 -29.62 -4.70
CA GLY A 248 -10.29 -29.74 -5.17
C GLY A 248 -11.15 -28.49 -4.94
N VAL A 249 -10.55 -27.34 -4.61
CA VAL A 249 -11.24 -26.04 -4.64
C VAL A 249 -11.61 -25.73 -6.10
N ARG A 250 -12.83 -25.23 -6.37
CA ARG A 250 -13.25 -24.91 -7.75
C ARG A 250 -12.58 -23.62 -8.21
N GLU A 251 -12.25 -23.51 -9.50
CA GLU A 251 -11.60 -22.31 -10.08
C GLU A 251 -12.37 -21.01 -9.77
N SER A 252 -13.71 -21.08 -9.79
CA SER A 252 -14.58 -19.97 -9.43
C SER A 252 -14.45 -19.55 -7.97
N GLU A 253 -14.18 -20.48 -7.05
CA GLU A 253 -13.95 -20.21 -5.63
C GLU A 253 -12.56 -19.62 -5.39
N VAL A 254 -11.52 -20.18 -6.02
CA VAL A 254 -10.15 -19.63 -5.96
C VAL A 254 -10.12 -18.21 -6.50
N SER A 255 -10.76 -17.99 -7.66
CA SER A 255 -10.92 -16.67 -8.28
C SER A 255 -11.71 -15.69 -7.37
N GLN A 256 -12.78 -16.17 -6.74
CA GLN A 256 -13.61 -15.36 -5.85
C GLN A 256 -12.87 -14.99 -4.55
N VAL A 257 -12.13 -15.90 -3.92
CA VAL A 257 -11.30 -15.59 -2.73
C VAL A 257 -10.17 -14.61 -3.11
N ARG A 258 -9.50 -14.79 -4.26
CA ARG A 258 -8.52 -13.80 -4.77
C ARG A 258 -9.17 -12.43 -5.02
N ALA A 259 -10.41 -12.38 -5.49
CA ALA A 259 -11.17 -11.13 -5.70
C ALA A 259 -11.77 -10.53 -4.40
N LEU A 260 -11.82 -11.28 -3.30
CA LEU A 260 -12.06 -10.75 -1.96
C LEU A 260 -10.77 -10.12 -1.39
N LEU A 261 -9.63 -10.79 -1.56
CA LEU A 261 -8.31 -10.35 -1.10
C LEU A 261 -7.80 -9.09 -1.81
N LEU A 262 -7.87 -9.03 -3.13
CA LEU A 262 -7.33 -7.93 -3.94
C LEU A 262 -8.36 -6.84 -4.20
N LYS A 263 -7.92 -5.56 -4.30
CA LYS A 263 -8.74 -4.51 -4.91
C LYS A 263 -9.07 -5.00 -6.32
N ARG A 264 -10.35 -5.00 -6.70
CA ARG A 264 -10.76 -5.36 -8.07
C ARG A 264 -10.22 -4.29 -9.02
N ILE A 265 -9.02 -4.50 -9.54
CA ILE A 265 -8.67 -3.99 -10.87
C ILE A 265 -9.73 -4.60 -11.80
N PRO A 266 -10.59 -3.80 -12.45
CA PRO A 266 -11.60 -4.36 -13.33
C PRO A 266 -10.90 -5.11 -14.46
N PRO A 267 -11.32 -6.34 -14.84
CA PRO A 267 -10.76 -7.00 -16.01
C PRO A 267 -10.93 -6.04 -17.20
N ARG A 268 -9.82 -5.69 -17.87
CA ARG A 268 -9.81 -4.64 -18.91
C ARG A 268 -10.89 -4.98 -19.95
N TYR A 269 -11.91 -4.12 -20.03
CA TYR A 269 -12.97 -4.27 -21.02
C TYR A 269 -12.39 -3.80 -22.36
N ARG A 270 -12.73 -4.48 -23.46
CA ARG A 270 -11.92 -4.44 -24.68
C ARG A 270 -12.77 -4.04 -25.87
N ILE A 271 -12.80 -2.73 -26.08
CA ILE A 271 -13.70 -2.04 -26.98
C ILE A 271 -13.56 -2.50 -28.43
N SER A 272 -14.68 -2.83 -29.06
CA SER A 272 -14.70 -3.07 -30.50
C SER A 272 -14.42 -1.76 -31.28
N PRO A 273 -13.65 -1.77 -32.38
CA PRO A 273 -13.29 -0.53 -33.09
C PRO A 273 -14.48 0.29 -33.62
N GLU A 274 -15.67 -0.32 -33.67
CA GLU A 274 -16.89 0.24 -34.26
C GLU A 274 -17.65 1.18 -33.30
N GLU A 275 -17.39 1.10 -31.98
CA GLU A 275 -18.02 1.99 -30.98
C GLU A 275 -17.18 3.25 -30.66
N ALA A 276 -16.01 3.42 -31.30
CA ALA A 276 -15.09 4.54 -31.06
C ALA A 276 -15.50 5.81 -31.83
N LEU A 277 -16.35 6.65 -31.21
CA LEU A 277 -16.73 7.97 -31.75
C LEU A 277 -15.56 8.97 -31.80
N VAL A 278 -15.64 9.93 -32.74
CA VAL A 278 -14.48 10.71 -33.20
C VAL A 278 -14.70 12.23 -33.04
N SER A 279 -13.76 12.87 -32.34
CA SER A 279 -13.64 14.32 -32.09
C SER A 279 -14.54 14.94 -31.02
N SER A 280 -14.07 16.04 -30.43
CA SER A 280 -14.63 16.70 -29.24
C SER A 280 -15.80 17.66 -29.52
N THR A 281 -16.13 17.89 -30.79
CA THR A 281 -17.05 18.97 -31.20
C THR A 281 -18.52 18.69 -30.84
N GLU A 282 -18.94 17.42 -30.86
CA GLU A 282 -20.34 17.03 -30.65
C GLU A 282 -20.80 17.15 -29.18
N LEU A 283 -19.85 17.13 -28.23
CA LEU A 283 -20.13 17.28 -26.79
C LEU A 283 -20.60 18.69 -26.38
N LEU A 284 -20.38 19.72 -27.22
CA LEU A 284 -20.65 21.12 -26.90
C LEU A 284 -22.11 21.55 -27.04
N HIS A 285 -23.01 20.66 -27.47
CA HIS A 285 -24.37 21.03 -27.90
C HIS A 285 -25.50 20.24 -27.21
N ARG A 286 -25.26 19.72 -26.00
CA ARG A 286 -26.27 19.04 -25.17
C ARG A 286 -26.50 19.77 -23.85
N GLU A 287 -27.70 20.30 -23.65
CA GLU A 287 -28.14 20.83 -22.36
C GLU A 287 -28.50 19.70 -21.39
N ILE A 288 -28.23 19.90 -20.10
CA ILE A 288 -28.55 18.96 -19.02
C ILE A 288 -29.45 19.70 -18.01
N PRO A 289 -30.67 19.21 -17.71
CA PRO A 289 -31.56 19.85 -16.75
C PRO A 289 -31.05 19.78 -15.30
N ASP A 290 -31.28 20.84 -14.53
CA ASP A 290 -30.84 21.00 -13.14
C ASP A 290 -31.91 20.56 -12.12
N THR A 291 -31.49 20.06 -10.94
CA THR A 291 -32.32 19.96 -9.71
C THR A 291 -31.50 19.53 -8.48
N GLU A 292 -31.89 20.00 -7.29
CA GLU A 292 -31.05 19.97 -6.09
C GLU A 292 -31.26 18.76 -5.14
N SER A 293 -30.18 18.28 -4.53
CA SER A 293 -30.07 18.13 -3.05
C SER A 293 -28.63 17.78 -2.63
N ASN A 294 -28.22 18.21 -1.42
CA ASN A 294 -26.80 18.48 -1.13
C ASN A 294 -26.03 17.37 -0.40
N VAL A 295 -25.62 16.34 -1.15
CA VAL A 295 -24.32 15.64 -0.94
C VAL A 295 -23.69 15.38 -2.31
N ARG A 296 -22.69 16.18 -2.71
CA ARG A 296 -22.00 16.01 -4.00
C ARG A 296 -20.79 15.09 -3.85
N PHE A 297 -20.93 13.85 -4.31
CA PHE A 297 -19.79 13.00 -4.67
C PHE A 297 -19.16 13.56 -5.96
N TYR A 298 -17.83 13.73 -6.00
CA TYR A 298 -17.13 13.97 -7.25
C TYR A 298 -16.93 12.65 -8.00
N VAL A 299 -17.94 12.26 -8.78
CA VAL A 299 -17.86 11.13 -9.71
C VAL A 299 -17.32 11.65 -11.04
N ASN A 300 -16.01 11.55 -11.26
CA ASN A 300 -15.44 11.70 -12.60
C ASN A 300 -15.74 10.44 -13.42
N ALA A 301 -16.96 10.34 -13.93
CA ALA A 301 -17.32 9.39 -14.97
C ALA A 301 -16.73 9.87 -16.30
N TYR A 302 -15.93 9.02 -16.96
CA TYR A 302 -15.46 9.23 -18.32
C TYR A 302 -16.21 8.29 -19.25
N GLU A 303 -16.71 8.82 -20.38
CA GLU A 303 -17.23 7.98 -21.47
C GLU A 303 -16.04 7.43 -22.27
N HIS A 304 -15.78 6.14 -22.09
CA HIS A 304 -14.93 5.33 -22.95
C HIS A 304 -15.80 4.12 -23.35
N PRO A 305 -16.06 3.85 -24.64
CA PRO A 305 -17.35 3.29 -25.09
C PRO A 305 -17.97 2.08 -24.33
N GLU A 306 -17.17 1.12 -23.83
CA GLU A 306 -17.68 -0.03 -23.06
C GLU A 306 -17.41 0.03 -21.52
N LYS A 307 -16.98 1.17 -20.94
CA LYS A 307 -16.78 1.28 -19.47
C LYS A 307 -16.77 2.68 -18.86
N VAL A 308 -17.34 2.76 -17.64
CA VAL A 308 -17.22 3.89 -16.70
C VAL A 308 -16.32 3.48 -15.51
N ILE A 309 -15.53 4.44 -15.00
CA ILE A 309 -14.62 4.28 -13.85
C ILE A 309 -14.88 5.44 -12.87
N ALA A 310 -14.73 5.19 -11.57
CA ALA A 310 -14.66 6.21 -10.52
C ALA A 310 -13.86 5.67 -9.32
N ASP A 311 -13.11 6.55 -8.64
CA ASP A 311 -12.24 6.20 -7.50
C ASP A 311 -12.29 7.34 -6.46
N LEU A 312 -12.01 7.06 -5.20
CA LEU A 312 -12.12 8.03 -4.10
C LEU A 312 -10.98 7.87 -3.11
N TYR A 313 -10.24 8.97 -2.91
CA TYR A 313 -9.01 9.03 -2.15
C TYR A 313 -8.86 10.38 -1.42
N TYR A 314 -7.69 10.56 -0.81
CA TYR A 314 -7.47 10.98 0.58
C TYR A 314 -5.87 10.97 0.57
N MET A 315 -5.09 11.88 1.20
CA MET A 315 -3.59 11.86 1.05
C MET A 315 -2.74 12.61 2.12
N LYS A 316 -1.68 11.97 2.65
CA LYS A 316 -0.69 12.43 3.67
C LYS A 316 0.63 11.62 3.55
N ASP A 317 1.82 12.02 4.00
CA ASP A 317 2.39 13.23 4.66
C ASP A 317 3.96 13.08 4.65
N LYS A 318 4.91 14.04 4.45
CA LYS A 318 4.98 15.37 3.79
C LYS A 318 6.45 15.81 3.47
N THR A 319 7.16 15.25 2.48
CA THR A 319 8.06 14.09 2.65
C THR A 319 8.77 14.04 4.00
N HIS A 320 9.78 14.90 4.30
CA HIS A 320 10.49 14.82 5.60
C HIS A 320 10.59 16.07 6.49
N ASP A 321 10.63 17.32 5.99
CA ASP A 321 10.48 18.48 6.91
C ASP A 321 9.53 19.63 6.48
N LEU A 322 8.76 19.46 5.40
CA LEU A 322 7.44 20.10 5.32
C LEU A 322 6.46 19.46 6.33
N VAL A 323 6.65 18.16 6.63
CA VAL A 323 6.94 17.67 8.00
C VAL A 323 6.22 18.43 9.11
N ALA A 324 6.98 19.24 9.83
CA ALA A 324 6.59 19.79 11.11
C ALA A 324 5.45 20.82 11.09
N ARG A 325 5.18 21.53 9.97
CA ARG A 325 4.50 22.84 10.05
C ARG A 325 3.20 23.05 9.27
N ILE A 326 2.75 22.11 8.45
CA ILE A 326 1.38 22.14 7.90
C ILE A 326 0.65 20.84 8.22
N ASP A 327 -0.09 20.83 9.32
CA ASP A 327 -1.52 20.42 9.35
C ASP A 327 -2.00 20.28 10.80
N ALA A 328 -3.08 20.98 11.14
CA ALA A 328 -3.81 20.85 12.40
C ALA A 328 -5.34 20.75 12.20
N SER A 329 -5.81 20.55 10.95
CA SER A 329 -7.24 20.67 10.61
C SER A 329 -7.73 19.85 9.40
N GLN A 330 -6.88 19.14 8.66
CA GLN A 330 -7.29 18.20 7.61
C GLN A 330 -7.81 16.89 8.23
N ARG A 331 -9.10 16.88 8.60
CA ARG A 331 -9.85 15.62 8.63
C ARG A 331 -9.98 15.10 7.19
N ASP A 332 -10.00 13.78 7.05
CA ASP A 332 -10.17 13.00 5.82
C ASP A 332 -9.01 12.99 4.78
N ARG A 333 -7.84 12.37 5.13
CA ARG A 333 -6.70 12.14 4.22
C ARG A 333 -5.71 10.95 4.51
N SER A 334 -5.61 9.98 3.60
CA SER A 334 -4.53 8.98 3.28
C SER A 334 -4.94 8.15 2.01
N PHE A 335 -4.16 7.25 1.38
CA PHE A 335 -4.56 6.52 0.13
C PHE A 335 -4.41 7.21 -1.25
N HIS A 336 -3.45 8.10 -1.47
CA HIS A 336 -2.80 8.16 -2.79
C HIS A 336 -1.31 7.84 -2.63
N ASP A 337 -1.05 6.68 -2.04
CA ASP A 337 0.25 6.01 -2.12
C ASP A 337 0.48 5.63 -3.59
N HIS A 338 1.26 6.42 -4.31
CA HIS A 338 1.83 6.00 -5.59
C HIS A 338 3.14 5.27 -5.29
N ASP A 339 3.23 4.00 -5.68
CA ASP A 339 4.44 3.20 -5.48
C ASP A 339 5.55 3.77 -6.38
N TYR A 340 6.74 4.01 -5.79
CA TYR A 340 7.90 4.45 -6.55
C TYR A 340 8.30 3.38 -7.58
N VAL A 341 8.44 3.82 -8.84
CA VAL A 341 8.91 2.99 -9.94
C VAL A 341 10.22 3.60 -10.45
N ASP A 342 11.29 2.81 -10.45
CA ASP A 342 12.50 3.12 -11.19
C ASP A 342 12.15 3.17 -12.69
N LEU A 343 12.25 4.36 -13.27
CA LEU A 343 12.02 4.58 -14.69
C LEU A 343 13.31 4.23 -15.44
N LEU A 344 13.21 3.38 -16.45
CA LEU A 344 14.27 3.30 -17.46
C LEU A 344 14.33 4.65 -18.18
N VAL A 345 15.40 5.41 -17.89
CA VAL A 345 15.81 6.66 -18.53
C VAL A 345 16.92 6.33 -19.54
N PRO A 346 16.93 6.92 -20.74
CA PRO A 346 18.08 6.81 -21.64
C PRO A 346 19.34 7.44 -21.00
N GLU A 347 20.53 6.91 -21.27
CA GLU A 347 21.77 7.48 -20.70
C GLU A 347 21.98 8.94 -21.17
N GLU A 348 21.48 9.26 -22.37
CA GLU A 348 21.47 10.61 -22.96
C GLU A 348 20.44 11.60 -22.37
N GLU A 349 19.56 11.17 -21.45
CA GLU A 349 18.70 12.07 -20.66
C GLU A 349 19.18 12.24 -19.20
N LEU A 350 20.25 11.56 -18.78
CA LEU A 350 20.85 11.72 -17.44
C LEU A 350 21.72 12.99 -17.40
N GLY A 351 21.71 13.73 -16.29
CA GLY A 351 22.36 15.03 -16.17
C GLY A 351 21.62 16.19 -16.87
N HIS A 352 20.66 15.92 -17.75
CA HIS A 352 20.01 16.96 -18.56
C HIS A 352 18.63 17.36 -18.02
N LEU A 353 18.39 18.68 -17.92
CA LEU A 353 17.07 19.24 -17.60
C LEU A 353 16.51 19.98 -18.80
N TYR A 354 15.21 19.84 -19.02
CA TYR A 354 14.48 20.40 -20.16
C TYR A 354 13.39 21.37 -19.69
N ALA A 355 13.01 22.32 -20.56
CA ALA A 355 12.11 23.41 -20.23
C ALA A 355 10.73 22.88 -19.75
N PRO A 356 10.29 23.23 -18.52
CA PRO A 356 9.01 22.78 -17.99
C PRO A 356 7.81 23.57 -18.55
N VAL A 357 8.02 24.70 -19.24
CA VAL A 357 6.96 25.52 -19.83
C VAL A 357 7.51 26.36 -20.98
N ASP A 358 6.70 26.59 -22.01
CA ASP A 358 7.01 27.57 -23.06
C ASP A 358 7.21 28.96 -22.45
N GLY A 359 8.26 29.69 -22.84
CA GLY A 359 8.49 31.03 -22.30
C GLY A 359 9.85 31.63 -22.63
N LYS A 360 10.19 32.70 -21.90
CA LYS A 360 11.50 33.36 -21.96
C LYS A 360 12.31 33.09 -20.69
N VAL A 361 13.49 32.51 -20.83
CA VAL A 361 14.45 32.29 -19.74
C VAL A 361 15.18 33.58 -19.38
N LEU A 362 15.38 33.79 -18.07
CA LEU A 362 16.13 34.85 -17.42
C LEU A 362 16.97 34.26 -16.27
N PRO A 363 18.08 34.90 -15.87
CA PRO A 363 18.84 34.51 -14.68
C PRO A 363 18.01 34.59 -13.39
N LEU A 364 18.39 33.79 -12.39
CA LEU A 364 17.62 33.65 -11.14
C LEU A 364 17.53 34.95 -10.32
N ASP A 365 18.51 35.84 -10.42
CA ASP A 365 18.53 37.15 -9.75
C ASP A 365 17.43 38.12 -10.24
N GLN A 366 16.78 37.81 -11.37
CA GLN A 366 15.62 38.53 -11.91
C GLN A 366 14.28 37.98 -11.38
N SER A 367 14.31 37.06 -10.41
CA SER A 367 13.14 36.58 -9.67
C SER A 367 12.48 37.72 -8.89
N GLN A 368 11.16 37.84 -9.01
CA GLN A 368 10.33 38.76 -8.21
C GLN A 368 10.16 38.27 -6.77
N ASP A 369 10.56 37.03 -6.47
CA ASP A 369 10.70 36.53 -5.11
C ASP A 369 12.16 36.73 -4.61
N PRO A 370 12.40 37.54 -3.57
CA PRO A 370 13.74 37.77 -3.02
C PRO A 370 14.43 36.52 -2.44
N ILE A 371 13.69 35.49 -2.06
CA ILE A 371 14.26 34.25 -1.52
C ILE A 371 15.06 33.56 -2.63
N PHE A 372 14.42 33.31 -3.78
CA PHE A 372 15.07 32.68 -4.93
C PHE A 372 16.09 33.62 -5.59
N ALA A 373 15.79 34.92 -5.70
CA ALA A 373 16.72 35.90 -6.29
C ALA A 373 18.08 35.97 -5.55
N SER A 374 18.12 35.59 -4.27
CA SER A 374 19.35 35.55 -3.47
C SER A 374 20.26 34.34 -3.73
N GLY A 375 19.81 33.33 -4.48
CA GLY A 375 20.53 32.08 -4.73
C GLY A 375 20.70 31.16 -3.50
N GLN A 376 20.23 31.56 -2.31
CA GLN A 376 20.39 30.79 -1.07
C GLN A 376 19.63 29.45 -1.07
N SER A 377 18.66 29.26 -1.97
CA SER A 377 17.93 28.00 -2.15
C SER A 377 18.57 27.06 -3.18
N GLY A 378 19.72 27.43 -3.74
CA GLY A 378 20.39 26.73 -4.84
C GLY A 378 20.46 27.55 -6.14
N ARG A 379 21.24 27.06 -7.10
CA ARG A 379 21.32 27.60 -8.47
C ARG A 379 20.03 27.28 -9.24
N GLY A 380 19.68 28.11 -10.22
CA GLY A 380 18.43 27.94 -10.96
C GLY A 380 18.23 28.99 -12.04
N ILE A 381 17.03 29.03 -12.61
CA ILE A 381 16.58 29.99 -13.63
C ILE A 381 15.17 30.50 -13.35
N VAL A 382 14.83 31.63 -13.97
CA VAL A 382 13.45 32.12 -14.08
C VAL A 382 12.98 31.93 -15.52
N ILE A 383 11.75 31.46 -15.70
CA ILE A 383 11.05 31.44 -16.99
C ILE A 383 9.85 32.38 -16.88
N VAL A 384 9.73 33.35 -17.77
CA VAL A 384 8.50 34.14 -17.98
C VAL A 384 7.61 33.34 -18.93
N PRO A 385 6.52 32.70 -18.45
CA PRO A 385 5.81 31.71 -19.22
C PRO A 385 4.87 32.35 -20.25
N SER A 386 4.79 31.76 -21.44
CA SER A 386 3.74 32.03 -22.44
C SER A 386 2.59 31.02 -22.34
N GLY A 387 2.86 29.81 -21.86
CA GLY A 387 1.85 28.81 -21.50
C GLY A 387 1.35 28.94 -20.05
N ASN A 388 0.37 28.11 -19.68
CA ASN A 388 -0.20 28.06 -18.32
C ASN A 388 -0.16 26.65 -17.70
N THR A 389 0.76 25.80 -18.15
CA THR A 389 0.98 24.43 -17.65
C THR A 389 2.47 24.14 -17.55
N LEU A 390 2.92 23.74 -16.37
CA LEU A 390 4.22 23.12 -16.13
C LEU A 390 4.19 21.65 -16.52
N TYR A 391 5.32 21.16 -17.02
CA TYR A 391 5.62 19.77 -17.33
C TYR A 391 6.90 19.34 -16.60
N THR A 392 7.12 18.03 -16.46
CA THR A 392 8.34 17.47 -15.86
C THR A 392 9.58 17.81 -16.68
N PRO A 393 10.61 18.44 -16.07
CA PRO A 393 11.84 18.83 -16.76
C PRO A 393 12.76 17.64 -17.06
N ALA A 394 12.59 16.50 -16.38
CA ALA A 394 13.36 15.27 -16.57
C ALA A 394 12.49 14.06 -16.13
N ALA A 395 13.04 12.85 -16.20
CA ALA A 395 12.42 11.69 -15.53
C ALA A 395 12.67 11.76 -14.02
N CYS A 396 11.62 11.89 -13.22
CA CYS A 396 11.73 12.23 -11.81
C CYS A 396 10.59 11.68 -10.93
N ARG A 397 10.87 11.57 -9.63
CA ARG A 397 9.90 11.34 -8.56
C ARG A 397 9.45 12.67 -7.98
N VAL A 398 8.16 12.84 -7.73
CA VAL A 398 7.62 13.99 -6.98
C VAL A 398 7.93 13.85 -5.49
N THR A 399 8.81 14.69 -4.95
CA THR A 399 9.22 14.67 -3.54
C THR A 399 8.35 15.53 -2.63
N ALA A 400 7.87 16.69 -3.08
CA ALA A 400 7.16 17.64 -2.21
C ALA A 400 6.04 18.41 -2.92
N GLN A 401 5.04 18.86 -2.17
CA GLN A 401 3.90 19.64 -2.67
C GLN A 401 3.51 20.69 -1.63
N LEU A 402 3.16 21.90 -2.08
CA LEU A 402 2.61 22.95 -1.21
C LEU A 402 1.07 22.94 -1.27
N PRO A 403 0.34 23.23 -0.16
CA PRO A 403 -1.13 23.29 -0.17
C PRO A 403 -1.70 24.38 -1.09
N SER A 404 -0.90 25.37 -1.44
CA SER A 404 -1.21 26.41 -2.43
C SER A 404 -1.15 25.91 -3.89
N PHE A 405 -0.74 24.66 -4.11
CA PHE A 405 -0.63 23.97 -5.41
C PHE A 405 0.20 24.70 -6.50
N ASN A 406 0.89 25.77 -6.14
CA ASN A 406 1.72 26.57 -7.04
C ASN A 406 3.17 26.05 -7.16
N ALA A 407 3.59 25.11 -6.30
CA ALA A 407 4.95 24.57 -6.32
C ALA A 407 5.00 23.06 -6.07
N VAL A 408 6.05 22.45 -6.63
CA VAL A 408 6.34 21.02 -6.56
C VAL A 408 7.84 20.79 -6.41
N GLY A 409 8.21 19.91 -5.48
CA GLY A 409 9.57 19.38 -5.36
C GLY A 409 9.69 18.07 -6.14
N LEU A 410 10.81 17.87 -6.82
CA LEU A 410 11.13 16.68 -7.63
C LEU A 410 12.53 16.15 -7.24
N LEU A 411 12.79 14.89 -7.55
CA LEU A 411 14.10 14.24 -7.51
C LEU A 411 14.26 13.43 -8.79
N THR A 412 15.29 13.68 -9.59
CA THR A 412 15.58 12.90 -10.80
C THR A 412 16.15 11.52 -10.45
N GLN A 413 16.21 10.61 -11.44
CA GLN A 413 16.70 9.23 -11.21
C GLN A 413 18.21 9.16 -10.90
N ASP A 414 18.96 10.18 -11.30
CA ASP A 414 20.39 10.41 -11.11
C ASP A 414 20.71 11.31 -9.90
N GLY A 415 19.73 11.74 -9.11
CA GLY A 415 19.96 12.38 -7.81
C GLY A 415 19.86 13.91 -7.76
N ILE A 416 19.47 14.57 -8.85
CA ILE A 416 19.29 16.03 -8.90
C ILE A 416 17.99 16.39 -8.19
N GLU A 417 18.07 17.16 -7.11
CA GLU A 417 16.89 17.68 -6.41
C GLU A 417 16.42 19.00 -7.02
N LEU A 418 15.13 19.10 -7.32
CA LEU A 418 14.53 20.28 -7.96
C LEU A 418 13.38 20.83 -7.12
N LEU A 419 13.28 22.16 -7.06
CA LEU A 419 12.08 22.88 -6.65
C LEU A 419 11.58 23.71 -7.84
N VAL A 420 10.34 23.46 -8.28
CA VAL A 420 9.68 24.22 -9.34
C VAL A 420 8.51 24.99 -8.75
N VAL A 421 8.49 26.31 -8.95
CA VAL A 421 7.53 27.25 -8.33
C VAL A 421 6.91 28.13 -9.41
N VAL A 422 5.57 28.14 -9.49
CA VAL A 422 4.82 29.15 -10.25
C VAL A 422 4.54 30.33 -9.31
N GLY A 423 5.01 31.51 -9.69
CA GLY A 423 4.64 32.79 -9.09
C GLY A 423 5.30 33.14 -7.76
N ALA A 424 5.91 34.32 -7.71
CA ALA A 424 6.26 34.99 -6.46
C ALA A 424 4.97 35.39 -5.70
N GLY A 425 4.89 35.09 -4.40
CA GLY A 425 3.73 35.44 -3.56
C GLY A 425 2.45 34.62 -3.84
N ALA A 426 2.52 33.58 -4.67
CA ALA A 426 1.39 32.75 -5.06
C ALA A 426 0.82 31.89 -3.91
N GLU A 427 1.58 31.68 -2.83
CA GLU A 427 1.15 30.94 -1.64
C GLU A 427 -0.13 31.51 -1.00
N ARG A 428 -0.35 32.82 -1.19
CA ARG A 428 -1.48 33.59 -0.62
C ARG A 428 -2.81 33.35 -1.34
N SER A 429 -2.81 32.61 -2.44
CA SER A 429 -4.01 32.20 -3.18
C SER A 429 -4.86 31.17 -2.41
N ASP A 430 -4.25 30.44 -1.48
CA ASP A 430 -4.85 29.28 -0.79
C ASP A 430 -5.36 28.23 -1.80
N GLY A 431 -4.53 27.94 -2.82
CA GLY A 431 -4.80 26.97 -3.88
C GLY A 431 -5.71 27.47 -5.01
N ARG A 432 -6.35 28.64 -4.86
CA ARG A 432 -7.28 29.15 -5.87
C ARG A 432 -6.57 29.56 -7.15
N GLY A 433 -7.08 29.05 -8.28
CA GLY A 433 -6.50 29.26 -9.60
C GLY A 433 -5.42 28.26 -9.98
N PHE A 434 -4.99 27.35 -9.10
CA PHE A 434 -4.02 26.29 -9.40
C PHE A 434 -4.70 24.92 -9.48
N ARG A 435 -4.24 24.09 -10.43
CA ARG A 435 -4.63 22.69 -10.60
C ARG A 435 -3.38 21.83 -10.73
N GLN A 436 -3.18 20.93 -9.79
CA GLN A 436 -2.09 19.97 -9.81
C GLN A 436 -2.47 18.68 -10.58
N HIS A 437 -1.49 18.04 -11.23
CA HIS A 437 -1.67 16.88 -12.11
C HIS A 437 -0.91 15.61 -11.67
N VAL A 438 0.02 15.74 -10.73
CA VAL A 438 0.79 14.66 -10.10
C VAL A 438 0.71 14.76 -8.58
N TRP A 439 0.96 13.67 -7.87
CA TRP A 439 0.90 13.57 -6.41
C TRP A 439 2.26 13.21 -5.82
N GLN A 440 2.45 13.47 -4.53
CA GLN A 440 3.67 13.09 -3.84
C GLN A 440 3.93 11.57 -3.97
N ASN A 441 5.17 11.23 -4.30
CA ASN A 441 5.68 9.91 -4.70
C ASN A 441 5.38 9.42 -6.14
N ASP A 442 4.68 10.18 -6.99
CA ASP A 442 4.57 9.84 -8.42
C ASP A 442 5.96 9.77 -9.07
N SER A 443 6.26 8.66 -9.77
CA SER A 443 7.34 8.59 -10.76
C SER A 443 6.80 9.02 -12.12
N ALA A 444 7.32 10.11 -12.67
CA ALA A 444 6.89 10.67 -13.95
C ALA A 444 8.07 10.76 -14.95
N ARG A 445 7.82 10.40 -16.22
CA ARG A 445 8.77 10.67 -17.32
C ARG A 445 8.79 12.17 -17.65
N ARG A 446 9.81 12.61 -18.38
CA ARG A 446 9.89 13.97 -18.97
C ARG A 446 8.64 14.30 -19.80
N GLY A 447 8.20 15.56 -19.80
CA GLY A 447 7.03 16.02 -20.58
C GLY A 447 5.65 15.64 -20.03
N VAL A 448 5.54 15.18 -18.78
CA VAL A 448 4.27 14.90 -18.08
C VAL A 448 3.79 16.17 -17.36
N PRO A 449 2.51 16.59 -17.46
CA PRO A 449 2.00 17.77 -16.76
C PRO A 449 2.19 17.68 -15.23
N LEU A 450 2.65 18.78 -14.62
CA LEU A 450 2.86 18.92 -13.17
C LEU A 450 1.76 19.78 -12.52
N ILE A 451 1.62 21.02 -12.98
CA ILE A 451 0.73 22.05 -12.43
C ILE A 451 0.23 22.89 -13.62
N SER A 452 -1.08 23.08 -13.75
CA SER A 452 -1.68 24.13 -14.58
C SER A 452 -2.29 25.23 -13.71
N TRP A 453 -2.42 26.44 -14.26
CA TRP A 453 -3.04 27.55 -13.57
C TRP A 453 -3.97 28.37 -14.47
N ASP A 454 -4.95 29.01 -13.85
CA ASP A 454 -5.84 29.97 -14.49
C ASP A 454 -5.29 31.39 -14.27
N PRO A 455 -4.75 32.06 -15.30
CA PRO A 455 -4.18 33.41 -15.18
C PRO A 455 -5.24 34.51 -14.96
N THR A 456 -6.53 34.17 -14.91
CA THR A 456 -7.61 35.08 -14.48
C THR A 456 -7.92 34.98 -12.98
N LEU A 457 -7.62 33.83 -12.36
CA LEU A 457 -7.85 33.57 -10.93
C LEU A 457 -6.59 33.76 -10.08
N VAL A 458 -5.41 33.50 -10.64
CA VAL A 458 -4.13 33.78 -10.00
C VAL A 458 -3.77 35.27 -10.16
N PRO A 459 -3.33 35.99 -9.10
CA PRO A 459 -2.91 37.39 -9.21
C PRO A 459 -1.79 37.56 -10.25
N LYS A 460 -1.79 38.64 -11.03
CA LYS A 460 -0.82 38.80 -12.15
C LYS A 460 0.66 38.73 -11.75
N ALA A 461 1.03 39.18 -10.55
CA ALA A 461 2.39 39.02 -10.02
C ALA A 461 2.74 37.54 -9.72
N ALA A 462 1.74 36.74 -9.32
CA ALA A 462 1.82 35.32 -9.02
C ALA A 462 1.64 34.41 -10.25
N ALA A 463 1.51 34.97 -11.46
CA ALA A 463 1.38 34.22 -12.71
C ALA A 463 2.45 34.59 -13.77
N GLY A 464 3.31 35.58 -13.49
CA GLY A 464 4.25 36.15 -14.47
C GLY A 464 5.64 35.53 -14.51
N GLN A 465 5.98 34.63 -13.59
CA GLN A 465 7.29 33.95 -13.52
C GLN A 465 7.12 32.52 -12.99
N VAL A 466 7.98 31.63 -13.47
CA VAL A 466 8.22 30.28 -12.97
C VAL A 466 9.68 30.20 -12.56
N MET A 467 9.98 29.73 -11.35
CA MET A 467 11.33 29.52 -10.86
C MET A 467 11.62 28.02 -10.87
N LEU A 468 12.74 27.61 -11.47
CA LEU A 468 13.28 26.25 -11.37
C LEU A 468 14.62 26.33 -10.65
N ILE A 469 14.72 25.70 -9.48
CA ILE A 469 15.90 25.71 -8.61
C ILE A 469 16.41 24.29 -8.41
N VAL A 470 17.72 24.08 -8.55
CA VAL A 470 18.43 22.84 -8.21
C VAL A 470 18.88 22.93 -6.75
N THR A 471 18.17 22.28 -5.83
CA THR A 471 18.32 22.54 -4.38
C THR A 471 19.59 21.96 -3.78
N ASN A 472 20.11 20.85 -4.32
CA ASN A 472 21.38 20.25 -3.93
C ASN A 472 22.58 20.72 -4.77
N SER A 473 22.49 21.84 -5.50
CA SER A 473 23.52 22.33 -6.45
C SER A 473 24.89 22.71 -5.85
N SER A 474 25.08 22.59 -4.54
CA SER A 474 26.39 22.66 -3.86
C SER A 474 27.07 21.30 -3.67
N GLU A 475 26.37 20.20 -3.97
CA GLU A 475 26.84 18.82 -3.78
C GLU A 475 27.21 18.13 -5.11
N LEU A 476 26.81 18.71 -6.25
CA LEU A 476 26.99 18.22 -7.62
C LEU A 476 28.31 18.75 -8.21
N GLU A 477 28.99 17.97 -9.07
CA GLU A 477 30.30 18.36 -9.64
C GLU A 477 30.23 19.56 -10.58
N ASN A 478 29.18 19.64 -11.41
CA ASN A 478 28.95 20.77 -12.32
C ASN A 478 27.45 21.06 -12.49
N VAL A 479 27.10 22.32 -12.69
CA VAL A 479 25.74 22.78 -12.97
C VAL A 479 25.83 23.90 -14.02
N GLU A 480 25.52 23.58 -15.27
CA GLU A 480 25.39 24.56 -16.36
C GLU A 480 23.91 24.79 -16.63
N LEU A 481 23.51 26.06 -16.70
CA LEU A 481 22.11 26.50 -16.79
C LEU A 481 22.00 27.54 -17.90
N LEU A 482 20.95 27.48 -18.70
CA LEU A 482 20.69 28.43 -19.77
C LEU A 482 20.46 29.84 -19.19
N GLU A 483 21.38 30.77 -19.43
CA GLU A 483 21.33 32.12 -18.85
C GLU A 483 20.15 32.96 -19.39
N SER A 484 19.86 32.85 -20.69
CA SER A 484 18.70 33.50 -21.30
C SER A 484 18.37 32.90 -22.67
N GLY A 485 17.10 33.03 -23.08
CA GLY A 485 16.62 32.55 -24.37
C GLY A 485 15.09 32.56 -24.43
N ASN A 486 14.53 32.17 -25.58
CA ASN A 486 13.15 31.68 -25.64
C ASN A 486 13.22 30.15 -25.74
N VAL A 487 12.34 29.45 -25.03
CA VAL A 487 12.29 27.98 -24.97
C VAL A 487 10.87 27.47 -25.17
N GLN A 488 10.75 26.28 -25.74
CA GLN A 488 9.54 25.48 -25.81
C GLN A 488 9.63 24.28 -24.86
N VAL A 489 8.49 23.73 -24.43
CA VAL A 489 8.47 22.52 -23.58
C VAL A 489 9.28 21.38 -24.21
N GLY A 490 10.32 20.94 -23.52
CA GLY A 490 11.22 19.87 -23.98
C GLY A 490 12.52 20.33 -24.64
N ASP A 491 12.74 21.63 -24.85
CA ASP A 491 14.08 22.18 -25.15
C ASP A 491 15.02 22.01 -23.95
N GLU A 492 16.32 21.81 -24.18
CA GLU A 492 17.31 21.66 -23.09
C GLU A 492 17.62 23.02 -22.42
N ILE A 493 17.66 23.03 -21.08
CA ILE A 493 17.91 24.22 -20.26
C ILE A 493 19.01 24.04 -19.20
N ALA A 494 19.46 22.81 -18.95
CA ALA A 494 20.58 22.55 -18.05
C ALA A 494 21.35 21.28 -18.45
N SER A 495 22.66 21.31 -18.22
CA SER A 495 23.55 20.16 -18.22
C SER A 495 24.26 20.10 -16.87
N ILE A 496 24.16 18.98 -16.18
CA ILE A 496 24.52 18.81 -14.78
C ILE A 496 25.33 17.52 -14.64
N SER A 497 26.38 17.55 -13.82
CA SER A 497 27.18 16.38 -13.47
C SER A 497 26.88 16.02 -12.02
N PRO A 498 26.11 14.93 -11.75
CA PRO A 498 25.69 14.55 -10.40
C PRO A 498 26.83 14.13 -9.48
#